data_AF-A0A7W1TR37-F1
#
_entry.id   AF-A0A7W1TR37-F1
#
_cell.length_a   1.000
_cell.length_b   1.000
_cell.length_c   1.000
_cell.angle_alpha   90.00
_cell.angle_beta   90.00
_cell.angle_gamma   90.00
#
_symmetry.space_group_name_H-M   'P 1'
#
loop_
_entity.id
_entity.type
_entity.pdbx_description
1 polymer ?
#
loop_
_entity_poly.entity_id
_entity_poly.type
_entity_poly.pdbx_seq_one_letter_code
_entity_poly.pdbx_strand_id
1 'polypeptide(L)'
;MSIDLQDADLLAPAGGHARLMYHAGMTHEQAYDLVAERAARPEFQAVIQQFQATPDGRALLAQARTYWDREGLPVPWDNVLELPVRSGDG
;
A
#
# COMPACT_ATOMS: atom_id res chain seq x y z
N MET A 1 8.87 7.97 15.55
CA MET A 1 8.98 7.76 14.09
C MET A 1 7.66 8.22 13.51
N SER A 2 7.63 9.41 12.91
CA SER A 2 6.40 9.90 12.27
C SER A 2 6.25 9.18 10.93
N ILE A 3 5.13 8.52 10.74
CA ILE A 3 4.75 8.02 9.42
C ILE A 3 4.58 9.22 8.51
N ASP A 4 5.21 9.21 7.33
CA ASP A 4 4.96 10.23 6.34
C ASP A 4 3.53 10.03 5.81
N LEU A 5 2.68 11.04 6.04
CA LEU A 5 1.27 10.98 5.63
C LEU A 5 1.12 10.78 4.12
N GLN A 6 2.15 11.07 3.31
CA GLN A 6 2.14 10.81 1.88
C GLN A 6 2.23 9.31 1.56
N ASP A 7 2.91 8.51 2.38
CA ASP A 7 2.96 7.05 2.19
C ASP A 7 1.64 6.39 2.60
N ALA A 8 0.96 6.94 3.61
CA ALA A 8 -0.40 6.54 3.96
C ALA A 8 -1.43 6.92 2.86
N ASP A 9 -1.25 8.06 2.19
CA ASP A 9 -2.06 8.47 1.04
C ASP A 9 -1.81 7.58 -0.18
N LEU A 10 -0.57 7.09 -0.35
CA LEU A 10 -0.22 6.11 -1.38
C LEU A 10 -0.82 4.73 -1.14
N LEU A 11 -1.13 4.39 0.12
CA LEU A 11 -1.89 3.20 0.48
C LEU A 11 -3.39 3.35 0.22
N ALA A 12 -3.89 4.56 0.01
CA ALA A 12 -5.29 4.77 -0.31
C ALA A 12 -5.57 4.32 -1.77
N PRO A 13 -6.55 3.42 -1.99
CA PRO A 13 -6.81 2.68 -3.23
C PRO A 13 -6.74 3.53 -4.49
N ALA A 14 -7.53 4.59 -4.51
CA ALA A 14 -7.69 5.47 -5.66
C ALA A 14 -6.89 6.76 -5.50
N GLY A 15 -6.47 7.09 -4.27
CA GLY A 15 -5.81 8.35 -3.95
C GLY A 15 -4.40 8.39 -4.52
N GLY A 16 -3.54 7.48 -4.07
CA GLY A 16 -2.14 7.43 -4.45
C GLY A 16 -1.92 7.22 -5.95
N HIS A 17 -2.50 6.15 -6.50
CA HIS A 17 -2.29 5.77 -7.90
C HIS A 17 -2.84 6.83 -8.87
N ALA A 18 -4.07 7.32 -8.65
CA ALA A 18 -4.64 8.36 -9.51
C ALA A 18 -3.92 9.70 -9.34
N ARG A 19 -3.43 10.02 -8.15
CA ARG A 19 -2.63 11.23 -7.90
C ARG A 19 -1.30 11.18 -8.63
N LEU A 20 -0.61 10.03 -8.64
CA LEU A 20 0.61 9.85 -9.41
C LEU A 20 0.36 10.01 -10.91
N MET A 21 -0.69 9.37 -11.45
CA MET A 21 -1.07 9.54 -12.85
C MET A 21 -1.40 11.02 -13.19
N TYR A 22 -2.18 11.69 -12.35
CA TYR A 22 -2.65 13.06 -12.59
C TYR A 22 -1.55 14.13 -12.40
N HIS A 23 -0.83 14.09 -11.28
CA HIS A 23 0.16 15.14 -10.94
C HIS A 23 1.52 14.91 -11.57
N ALA A 24 1.94 13.65 -11.73
CA ALA A 24 3.24 13.33 -12.30
C ALA A 24 3.17 13.02 -13.81
N GLY A 25 1.97 13.03 -14.40
CA GLY A 25 1.76 12.71 -15.82
C GLY A 25 2.19 11.28 -16.16
N MET A 26 2.17 10.39 -15.17
CA MET A 26 2.62 9.00 -15.31
C MET A 26 1.58 8.16 -16.04
N THR A 27 2.04 7.16 -16.78
CA THR A 27 1.16 6.09 -17.26
C THR A 27 0.72 5.22 -16.09
N HIS A 28 -0.31 4.42 -16.32
CA HIS A 28 -0.82 3.48 -15.32
C HIS A 28 0.27 2.49 -14.86
N GLU A 29 1.11 2.01 -15.77
CA GLU A 29 2.23 1.11 -15.49
C GLU A 29 3.31 1.81 -14.64
N GLN A 30 3.70 3.04 -15.00
CA GLN A 30 4.68 3.82 -14.23
C GLN A 30 4.21 4.13 -12.81
N ALA A 31 2.93 4.47 -12.65
CA ALA A 31 2.35 4.71 -11.34
C ALA A 31 2.32 3.42 -10.51
N TYR A 32 2.00 2.27 -11.13
CA TYR A 32 2.03 0.98 -10.47
C TYR A 32 3.44 0.60 -10.01
N ASP A 33 4.43 0.68 -10.89
CA ASP A 33 5.81 0.32 -10.59
C ASP A 33 6.37 1.16 -9.43
N LEU A 34 6.02 2.45 -9.37
CA LEU A 34 6.43 3.31 -8.27
C LEU A 34 5.79 2.90 -6.94
N VAL A 35 4.50 2.54 -6.95
CA VAL A 35 3.82 2.04 -5.75
C VAL A 35 4.40 0.69 -5.33
N ALA A 36 4.70 -0.20 -6.29
CA ALA A 36 5.32 -1.50 -6.03
C ALA A 36 6.74 -1.36 -5.45
N GLU A 37 7.56 -0.46 -5.99
CA GLU A 37 8.89 -0.17 -5.46
C GLU A 37 8.80 0.35 -4.02
N ARG A 38 7.88 1.28 -3.74
CA ARG A 38 7.66 1.79 -2.39
C ARG A 38 7.16 0.71 -1.45
N ALA A 39 6.26 -0.16 -1.91
CA ALA A 39 5.73 -1.26 -1.12
C ALA A 39 6.82 -2.26 -0.67
N ALA A 40 7.90 -2.38 -1.43
CA ALA A 40 9.06 -3.19 -1.06
C ALA A 40 9.90 -2.56 0.06
N ARG A 41 9.79 -1.24 0.32
CA ARG A 41 10.62 -0.55 1.30
C ARG A 41 10.18 -0.85 2.74
N PRO A 42 11.12 -1.07 3.68
CA PRO A 42 10.79 -1.46 5.05
C PRO A 42 9.92 -0.43 5.79
N GLU A 43 10.10 0.87 5.51
CA GLU A 43 9.25 1.92 6.06
C GLU A 43 7.78 1.74 5.66
N PHE A 44 7.51 1.40 4.40
CA PHE A 44 6.17 1.19 3.90
C PHE A 44 5.56 -0.11 4.42
N GLN A 45 6.38 -1.16 4.56
CA GLN A 45 5.95 -2.41 5.21
C GLN A 45 5.50 -2.16 6.65
N ALA A 46 6.21 -1.31 7.40
CA ALA A 46 5.81 -0.93 8.76
C ALA A 46 4.49 -0.14 8.77
N VAL A 47 4.19 0.66 7.75
CA VAL A 47 2.89 1.33 7.60
C VAL A 47 1.78 0.31 7.34
N ILE A 48 1.98 -0.61 6.40
CA ILE A 48 1.04 -1.71 6.11
C ILE A 48 0.68 -2.48 7.40
N GLN A 49 1.68 -2.84 8.19
CA GLN A 49 1.51 -3.57 9.46
C GLN A 49 0.71 -2.75 10.48
N GLN A 50 0.96 -1.43 10.58
CA GLN A 50 0.17 -0.54 11.44
C GLN A 50 -1.30 -0.45 10.98
N PHE A 51 -1.54 -0.43 9.67
CA PHE A 51 -2.88 -0.44 9.12
C PHE A 51 -3.60 -1.77 9.40
N GLN A 52 -2.92 -2.90 9.28
CA GLN A 52 -3.48 -4.21 9.65
C GLN A 52 -3.87 -4.30 11.14
N ALA A 53 -3.14 -3.60 12.02
CA ALA A 53 -3.41 -3.61 13.46
C ALA A 53 -4.73 -2.91 13.84
N THR A 54 -5.30 -2.08 12.97
CA THR A 54 -6.52 -1.31 13.25
C THR A 54 -7.68 -1.72 12.34
N PRO A 55 -8.95 -1.65 12.81
CA PRO A 55 -10.10 -1.98 11.97
C PRO A 55 -10.23 -1.04 10.76
N ASP A 56 -10.03 0.26 10.96
CA ASP A 56 -10.07 1.26 9.87
C ASP A 56 -8.94 1.04 8.86
N GLY A 57 -7.72 0.77 9.32
CA GLY A 57 -6.59 0.46 8.44
C GLY A 57 -6.82 -0.81 7.63
N ARG A 58 -7.41 -1.87 8.23
CA ARG A 58 -7.82 -3.07 7.49
C ARG A 58 -8.86 -2.78 6.43
N ALA A 59 -9.85 -1.92 6.72
CA ALA A 59 -10.85 -1.51 5.74
C ALA A 59 -10.21 -0.76 4.56
N LEU A 60 -9.24 0.12 4.83
CA LEU A 60 -8.47 0.82 3.78
C LEU A 60 -7.67 -0.16 2.93
N LEU A 61 -6.96 -1.12 3.54
CA LEU A 61 -6.21 -2.15 2.80
C LEU A 61 -7.12 -3.03 1.93
N ALA A 62 -8.32 -3.38 2.40
CA ALA A 62 -9.29 -4.16 1.64
C ALA A 62 -9.85 -3.38 0.44
N GLN A 63 -10.15 -2.09 0.61
CA GLN A 63 -10.52 -1.22 -0.50
C GLN A 63 -9.39 -1.12 -1.51
N ALA A 64 -8.14 -1.02 -1.03
CA ALA A 64 -6.96 -0.91 -1.85
C ALA A 64 -6.74 -2.17 -2.68
N ARG A 65 -6.88 -3.35 -2.06
CA ARG A 65 -6.91 -4.65 -2.77
C ARG A 65 -7.98 -4.70 -3.85
N THR A 66 -9.20 -4.22 -3.55
CA THR A 66 -10.31 -4.20 -4.52
C THR A 66 -10.02 -3.29 -5.71
N TYR A 67 -9.32 -2.18 -5.50
CA TYR A 67 -8.92 -1.28 -6.58
C TYR A 67 -7.93 -1.96 -7.52
N TRP A 68 -6.82 -2.51 -6.99
CA TRP A 68 -5.82 -3.19 -7.82
C TRP A 68 -6.41 -4.39 -8.58
N ASP A 69 -7.26 -5.18 -7.92
CA ASP A 69 -7.98 -6.30 -8.56
C ASP A 69 -8.85 -5.83 -9.73
N ARG A 70 -9.56 -4.71 -9.59
CA ARG A 70 -10.37 -4.12 -10.68
C ARG A 70 -9.52 -3.62 -11.85
N GLU A 71 -8.34 -3.09 -11.57
CA GLU A 71 -7.37 -2.69 -12.60
C GLU A 71 -6.63 -3.90 -13.21
N GLY A 72 -6.88 -5.11 -12.71
CA GLY A 72 -6.20 -6.34 -13.15
C GLY A 72 -4.74 -6.40 -12.74
N LEU A 73 -4.36 -5.64 -11.71
CA LEU A 73 -3.00 -5.53 -11.20
C LEU A 73 -2.82 -6.31 -9.89
N PRO A 74 -1.65 -6.89 -9.65
CA PRO A 74 -1.37 -7.54 -8.37
C PRO A 74 -1.30 -6.50 -7.24
N VAL A 75 -1.61 -6.93 -6.02
CA VAL A 75 -1.50 -6.06 -4.85
C VAL A 75 -0.02 -5.90 -4.48
N PRO A 76 0.54 -4.68 -4.50
CA PRO A 76 1.99 -4.50 -4.38
C PRO A 76 2.53 -4.86 -2.99
N TRP A 77 1.68 -4.97 -1.98
CA TRP A 77 2.04 -5.35 -0.60
C TRP A 77 1.59 -6.76 -0.20
N ASP A 78 1.12 -7.63 -1.11
CA ASP A 78 0.69 -9.00 -0.73
C ASP A 78 1.84 -9.77 -0.04
N ASN A 79 3.07 -9.63 -0.55
CA ASN A 79 4.30 -10.19 0.04
C ASN A 79 4.53 -9.75 1.51
N VAL A 80 3.99 -8.61 1.93
CA VAL A 80 4.12 -8.06 3.28
C VAL A 80 3.09 -8.66 4.23
N LEU A 81 1.89 -8.94 3.72
CA LEU A 81 0.80 -9.54 4.49
C LEU A 81 0.98 -11.06 4.65
N GLU A 82 1.73 -11.70 3.73
CA GLU A 82 2.08 -13.12 3.76
C GLU A 82 3.22 -13.45 4.72
N LEU A 83 3.97 -12.44 5.19
CA LEU A 83 4.95 -12.65 6.25
C LEU A 83 4.20 -13.11 7.50
N PRO A 84 4.55 -14.26 8.12
CA PRO A 84 3.98 -14.62 9.39
C PRO A 84 4.26 -13.45 10.32
N VAL A 85 3.20 -12.86 10.88
CA VAL A 85 3.33 -12.01 12.07
C VAL A 85 4.15 -12.87 13.01
N ARG A 86 5.43 -12.53 13.22
CA ARG A 86 6.18 -13.08 14.33
C ARG A 86 5.44 -12.57 15.54
N SER A 87 4.43 -13.33 15.99
CA SER A 87 3.97 -13.31 17.35
C SER A 87 5.24 -13.49 18.16
N GLY A 88 5.72 -12.40 18.74
CA GLY A 88 6.78 -12.46 19.73
C GLY A 88 6.28 -13.38 20.82
N ASP A 89 6.86 -14.58 20.86
CA ASP A 89 6.97 -15.38 22.06
C ASP A 89 7.83 -14.55 23.04
N GLY A 90 7.27 -14.23 24.22
CA GLY A 90 7.91 -13.42 25.26
C GLY A 90 6.93 -12.85 26.25
#